data_AF-A0A368V866-F1
#
_entry.id   AF-A0A368V866-F1
#
_cell.length_a   1.000
_cell.length_b   1.000
_cell.length_c   1.000
_cell.angle_alpha   90.00
_cell.angle_beta   90.00
_cell.angle_gamma   90.00
#
_symmetry.space_group_name_H-M   'P 1'
#
loop_
_entity.id
_entity.type
_entity.pdbx_description
1 polymer ?
#
loop_
_entity_poly.entity_id
_entity_poly.type
_entity_poly.pdbx_seq_one_letter_code
_entity_poly.pdbx_strand_id
1 'polypeptide(L)'
;MLRKFHSLPGLLAGLFLMVLSVTGAVLALAPALERASAVIPASGEVSIAELADRIVAHYPGTEQIVREPSGKVIVYYSRDGQAGADLVNPVTGEGTAPYEPSAFFSWIKDLHRAFMLDDAGRALAGVLAVLMVLLCLSGILLIARRTGGWKNILRPLSGSGGKRIHAELARFAVLGLLLSALTGSYMSAQRFDLLAEAPDTGPRFPADVSGGQPSPVGTLKALGNFDLGELRELVFPYPGDPQDVYSLSTSGGSGFVDQATGELLQFQPRSDGSILQHWIIRLHTGEGLWWLGLILGAAAMTVPVLSVTGATIWWQRRRSSGQLPDNADPAQADTVILVGSEGNTTWGFARELHSSLNKAGFRVHCSEMNALAERYPHASMLFVLTSTYGDGDAPASARRFMARIGDFRAEKNLRYAVLGFGDRQFPSYCQFALEVDAVLARKGMNRLLAIELIDRCSAAQFSEWGNRVGEVIGTPLFLNYCALQPATVKLELVERADYGIAVQAPTSIFRFKPAEQGGWLTASPRRFKALPPFEAGDLLGVIPPHGQPPRFYSLASSANDEIVEICVRKQAGGLCSGYLHDLKPGDCIDG
;
A
#
# COMPACT_ATOMS: atom_id res chain seq x y z
N MET A 1 -16.47 -2.09 10.96
CA MET A 1 -16.37 -3.42 10.33
C MET A 1 -15.33 -3.45 9.21
N LEU A 2 -15.34 -2.49 8.27
CA LEU A 2 -14.38 -2.39 7.16
C LEU A 2 -12.90 -2.61 7.50
N ARG A 3 -12.39 -2.03 8.60
CA ARG A 3 -10.99 -2.26 9.01
C ARG A 3 -10.69 -3.68 9.46
N LYS A 4 -11.67 -4.39 10.03
CA LYS A 4 -11.49 -5.82 10.37
C LYS A 4 -11.46 -6.64 9.09
N PHE A 5 -12.34 -6.33 8.14
CA PHE A 5 -12.34 -6.93 6.79
C PHE A 5 -11.08 -6.65 5.99
N HIS A 6 -10.36 -5.56 6.26
CA HIS A 6 -9.06 -5.29 5.64
C HIS A 6 -7.89 -5.93 6.43
N SER A 7 -7.80 -5.65 7.73
CA SER A 7 -6.63 -6.07 8.53
C SER A 7 -6.55 -7.58 8.79
N LEU A 8 -7.67 -8.30 8.93
CA LEU A 8 -7.62 -9.73 9.23
C LEU A 8 -7.17 -10.55 8.01
N PRO A 9 -7.75 -10.40 6.80
CA PRO A 9 -7.22 -11.01 5.59
C PRO A 9 -5.76 -10.65 5.31
N GLY A 10 -5.40 -9.37 5.45
CA GLY A 10 -4.04 -8.90 5.19
C GLY A 10 -3.00 -9.51 6.13
N LEU A 11 -3.35 -9.81 7.38
CA LEU A 11 -2.47 -10.50 8.32
C LEU A 11 -2.33 -11.99 8.02
N LEU A 12 -3.44 -12.66 7.73
CA LEU A 12 -3.45 -14.10 7.46
C LEU A 12 -2.69 -14.43 6.18
N ALA A 13 -2.87 -13.62 5.14
CA ALA A 13 -2.28 -13.86 3.84
C ALA A 13 -0.98 -13.07 3.59
N GLY A 14 -0.60 -12.16 4.48
CA GLY A 14 0.49 -11.20 4.23
C GLY A 14 1.80 -11.84 3.77
N LEU A 15 2.21 -12.95 4.40
CA LEU A 15 3.43 -13.67 4.01
C LEU A 15 3.34 -14.25 2.59
N PHE A 16 2.21 -14.89 2.25
CA PHE A 16 2.02 -15.47 0.91
C PHE A 16 1.88 -14.39 -0.16
N LEU A 17 1.19 -13.29 0.15
CA LEU A 17 1.07 -12.15 -0.75
C LEU A 17 2.42 -11.46 -0.98
N MET A 18 3.31 -11.42 0.01
CA MET A 18 4.69 -10.98 -0.19
C MET A 18 5.40 -11.85 -1.23
N VAL A 19 5.35 -13.18 -1.08
CA VAL A 19 5.98 -14.11 -2.05
C VAL A 19 5.41 -13.91 -3.46
N LEU A 20 4.08 -13.87 -3.62
CA LEU A 20 3.45 -13.63 -4.93
C LEU A 20 3.85 -12.27 -5.52
N SER A 21 3.86 -11.23 -4.70
CA SER A 21 4.19 -9.88 -5.17
C SER A 21 5.66 -9.74 -5.58
N VAL A 22 6.59 -10.33 -4.84
CA VAL A 22 8.02 -10.28 -5.17
C VAL A 22 8.32 -11.12 -6.41
N THR A 23 7.79 -12.35 -6.49
CA THR A 23 7.95 -13.19 -7.69
C THR A 23 7.29 -12.55 -8.91
N GLY A 24 6.10 -11.97 -8.77
CA GLY A 24 5.42 -11.25 -9.84
C GLY A 24 6.20 -10.02 -10.32
N ALA A 25 6.79 -9.26 -9.39
CA ALA A 25 7.67 -8.13 -9.74
C ALA A 25 8.94 -8.56 -10.47
N VAL A 26 9.50 -9.74 -10.14
CA VAL A 26 10.64 -10.32 -10.88
C VAL A 26 10.20 -10.76 -12.30
N LEU A 27 9.05 -11.45 -12.43
CA LEU A 27 8.52 -11.87 -13.73
C LEU A 27 8.18 -10.69 -14.64
N ALA A 28 7.70 -9.58 -14.07
CA ALA A 28 7.41 -8.35 -14.79
C ALA A 28 8.62 -7.74 -15.53
N LEU A 29 9.85 -8.13 -15.17
CA LEU A 29 11.06 -7.72 -15.89
C LEU A 29 11.29 -8.49 -17.19
N ALA A 30 10.78 -9.73 -17.30
CA ALA A 30 11.05 -10.60 -18.43
C ALA A 30 10.58 -10.00 -19.78
N PRO A 31 9.34 -9.49 -19.92
CA PRO A 31 8.90 -8.88 -21.18
C PRO A 31 9.76 -7.67 -21.59
N ALA A 32 10.28 -6.90 -20.63
CA ALA A 32 11.14 -5.75 -20.90
C ALA A 32 12.53 -6.18 -21.38
N LEU A 33 13.12 -7.20 -20.74
CA LEU A 33 14.40 -7.77 -21.15
C LEU A 33 14.31 -8.41 -22.54
N GLU A 34 13.26 -9.19 -22.78
CA GLU A 34 13.03 -9.82 -24.07
C GLU A 34 12.86 -8.77 -25.17
N ARG A 35 12.02 -7.74 -24.94
CA ARG A 35 11.81 -6.65 -25.90
C ARG A 35 13.08 -5.87 -26.18
N ALA A 36 13.93 -5.63 -25.18
CA ALA A 36 15.19 -4.92 -25.33
C ALA A 36 16.22 -5.69 -26.18
N SER A 37 16.17 -7.03 -26.13
CA SER A 37 17.03 -7.90 -26.95
C SER A 37 16.46 -8.22 -28.34
N ALA A 38 15.20 -7.88 -28.62
CA ALA A 38 14.54 -8.22 -29.88
C ALA A 38 14.82 -7.19 -30.98
N VAL A 39 15.20 -7.68 -32.16
CA VAL A 39 15.21 -6.90 -33.41
C VAL A 39 13.78 -6.88 -33.95
N ILE A 40 13.21 -5.69 -34.16
CA ILE A 40 11.84 -5.54 -34.67
C ILE A 40 11.88 -4.72 -35.95
N PRO A 41 11.60 -5.34 -37.11
CA PRO A 41 11.45 -4.61 -38.37
C PRO A 41 10.29 -3.61 -38.31
N ALA A 42 10.36 -2.57 -39.14
CA ALA A 42 9.25 -1.65 -39.32
C ALA A 42 8.03 -2.39 -39.92
N SER A 43 6.82 -1.89 -39.63
CA SER A 43 5.60 -2.47 -40.20
C SER A 43 5.62 -2.39 -41.72
N GLY A 44 5.39 -3.51 -42.38
CA GLY A 44 5.44 -3.66 -43.83
C GLY A 44 6.85 -3.83 -44.40
N GLU A 45 7.90 -3.90 -43.58
CA GLU A 45 9.28 -4.06 -44.03
C GLU A 45 9.60 -5.51 -44.43
N VAL A 46 9.02 -6.49 -43.72
CA VAL A 46 9.27 -7.92 -43.95
C VAL A 46 7.94 -8.67 -43.88
N SER A 47 7.60 -9.37 -44.96
CA SER A 47 6.47 -10.30 -45.02
C SER A 47 6.82 -11.66 -44.41
N ILE A 48 5.80 -12.46 -44.07
CA ILE A 48 6.02 -13.82 -43.56
C ILE A 48 6.73 -14.71 -44.60
N ALA A 49 6.40 -14.55 -45.89
CA ALA A 49 7.06 -15.28 -46.98
C ALA A 49 8.56 -14.96 -47.06
N GLU A 50 8.93 -13.68 -47.03
CA GLU A 50 10.34 -13.25 -47.08
C GLU A 50 11.15 -13.73 -45.89
N LEU A 51 10.58 -13.67 -44.68
CA LEU A 51 11.23 -14.22 -43.49
C LEU A 51 11.46 -15.73 -43.66
N ALA A 52 10.41 -16.46 -44.03
CA ALA A 52 10.48 -17.91 -44.16
C ALA A 52 11.52 -18.33 -45.21
N ASP A 53 11.61 -17.61 -46.34
CA ASP A 53 12.58 -17.87 -47.39
C ASP A 53 14.02 -17.69 -46.90
N ARG A 54 14.28 -16.57 -46.20
CA ARG A 54 15.59 -16.29 -45.59
C ARG A 54 15.96 -17.34 -44.54
N ILE A 55 15.00 -17.76 -43.70
CA ILE A 55 15.23 -18.81 -42.70
C ILE A 55 15.55 -20.14 -43.36
N VAL A 56 14.77 -20.58 -44.34
CA VAL A 56 15.00 -21.86 -45.03
C VAL A 56 16.36 -21.89 -45.73
N ALA A 57 16.84 -20.76 -46.25
CA ALA A 57 18.18 -20.66 -46.83
C ALA A 57 19.30 -20.98 -45.83
N HIS A 58 19.14 -20.61 -44.56
CA HIS A 58 20.10 -20.91 -43.49
C HIS A 58 19.79 -22.23 -42.74
N TYR A 59 18.51 -22.63 -42.72
CA TYR A 59 17.97 -23.79 -42.02
C TYR A 59 17.11 -24.66 -42.96
N PRO A 60 17.71 -25.47 -43.85
CA PRO A 60 16.96 -26.27 -44.84
C PRO A 60 15.97 -27.29 -44.25
N GLY A 61 16.18 -27.72 -43.00
CA GLY A 61 15.29 -28.61 -42.26
C GLY A 61 14.33 -27.88 -41.32
N THR A 62 13.86 -26.69 -41.69
CA THR A 62 12.92 -25.92 -40.86
C THR A 62 11.58 -26.66 -40.73
N GLU A 63 11.13 -26.85 -39.50
CA GLU A 63 9.86 -27.48 -39.17
C GLU A 63 8.82 -26.44 -38.73
N GLN A 64 9.26 -25.40 -38.02
CA GLN A 64 8.38 -24.40 -37.45
C GLN A 64 9.10 -23.06 -37.24
N ILE A 65 8.40 -21.96 -37.50
CA ILE A 65 8.84 -20.61 -37.16
C ILE A 65 7.84 -20.01 -36.18
N VAL A 66 8.30 -19.59 -35.01
CA VAL A 66 7.48 -18.97 -33.96
C VAL A 66 7.92 -17.53 -33.74
N ARG A 67 6.95 -16.63 -33.60
CA ARG A 67 7.22 -15.24 -33.19
C ARG A 67 6.57 -14.95 -31.85
N GLU A 68 7.42 -14.72 -30.84
CA GLU A 68 6.99 -14.40 -29.48
C GLU A 68 6.36 -12.99 -29.40
N PRO A 69 5.51 -12.71 -28.39
CA PRO A 69 4.96 -11.37 -28.15
C PRO A 69 6.01 -10.27 -27.97
N SER A 70 7.24 -10.64 -27.58
CA SER A 70 8.41 -9.76 -27.47
C SER A 70 8.92 -9.25 -28.83
N GLY A 71 8.56 -9.94 -29.91
CA GLY A 71 9.04 -9.70 -31.27
C GLY A 71 10.19 -10.63 -31.69
N LYS A 72 10.73 -11.44 -30.78
CA LYS A 72 11.74 -12.46 -31.11
C LYS A 72 11.17 -13.50 -32.07
N VAL A 73 12.01 -13.96 -32.98
CA VAL A 73 11.71 -15.05 -33.92
C VAL A 73 12.55 -16.25 -33.55
N ILE A 74 11.91 -17.41 -33.43
CA ILE A 74 12.51 -18.70 -33.12
C ILE A 74 12.27 -19.60 -34.33
N VAL A 75 13.31 -20.29 -34.79
CA VAL A 75 13.19 -21.37 -35.76
C VAL A 75 13.42 -22.70 -35.06
N TYR A 76 12.51 -23.65 -35.25
CA TYR A 76 12.70 -25.05 -34.91
C TYR A 76 13.04 -25.80 -36.19
N TYR A 77 14.08 -26.61 -36.13
CA TYR A 77 14.62 -27.31 -37.28
C TYR A 77 15.14 -28.69 -36.90
N SER A 78 15.24 -29.57 -37.89
CA SER A 78 15.91 -30.85 -37.78
C SER A 78 17.18 -30.86 -38.63
N ARG A 79 18.32 -31.21 -38.01
CA ARG A 79 19.60 -31.41 -38.69
C ARG A 79 20.15 -32.78 -38.31
N ASP A 80 20.41 -33.62 -39.30
CA ASP A 80 20.91 -35.00 -39.12
C ASP A 80 20.05 -35.85 -38.16
N GLY A 81 18.73 -35.62 -38.15
CA GLY A 81 17.78 -36.31 -37.29
C GLY A 81 17.73 -35.82 -35.84
N GLN A 82 18.42 -34.72 -35.52
CA GLN A 82 18.32 -34.05 -34.21
C GLN A 82 17.53 -32.75 -34.33
N ALA A 83 16.57 -32.56 -33.42
CA ALA A 83 15.83 -31.32 -33.31
C ALA A 83 16.68 -30.23 -32.63
N GLY A 84 16.61 -29.02 -33.16
CA GLY A 84 17.25 -27.82 -32.63
C GLY A 84 16.30 -26.63 -32.69
N ALA A 85 16.60 -25.60 -31.89
CA ALA A 85 15.87 -24.35 -31.87
C ALA A 85 16.83 -23.18 -31.74
N ASP A 86 16.75 -22.21 -32.65
CA ASP A 86 17.61 -21.02 -32.65
C ASP A 86 16.78 -19.73 -32.69
N LEU A 87 17.28 -18.67 -32.05
CA LEU A 87 16.81 -17.31 -32.22
C LEU A 87 17.35 -16.74 -33.52
N VAL A 88 16.48 -16.12 -34.31
CA VAL A 88 16.83 -15.65 -35.65
C VAL A 88 16.65 -14.13 -35.76
N ASN A 89 17.54 -13.48 -36.50
CA ASN A 89 17.34 -12.10 -36.91
C ASN A 89 16.24 -12.04 -37.99
N PRO A 90 15.09 -11.38 -37.73
CA PRO A 90 13.97 -11.36 -38.67
C PRO A 90 14.24 -10.64 -39.99
N VAL A 91 15.28 -9.80 -40.05
CA VAL A 91 15.66 -9.10 -41.29
C VAL A 91 16.59 -9.96 -42.14
N THR A 92 17.55 -10.66 -41.56
CA THR A 92 18.55 -11.42 -42.34
C THR A 92 18.21 -12.91 -42.48
N GLY A 93 17.43 -13.49 -41.56
CA GLY A 93 17.21 -14.94 -41.47
C GLY A 93 18.36 -15.69 -40.78
N GLU A 94 19.41 -15.00 -40.32
CA GLU A 94 20.56 -15.61 -39.69
C GLU A 94 20.31 -15.95 -38.21
N GLY A 95 20.82 -17.11 -37.79
CA GLY A 95 20.84 -17.53 -36.39
C GLY A 95 21.70 -16.61 -35.54
N THR A 96 21.13 -16.10 -34.45
CA THR A 96 21.79 -15.20 -33.50
C THR A 96 22.31 -15.95 -32.27
N ALA A 97 21.55 -16.92 -31.75
CA ALA A 97 21.91 -17.76 -30.63
C ALA A 97 20.97 -18.97 -30.54
N PRO A 98 21.36 -20.09 -29.89
CA PRO A 98 20.43 -21.15 -29.53
C PRO A 98 19.28 -20.62 -28.66
N TYR A 99 18.07 -21.12 -28.90
CA TYR A 99 16.90 -20.81 -28.08
C TYR A 99 16.83 -21.75 -26.88
N GLU A 100 17.09 -21.21 -25.69
CA GLU A 100 16.89 -21.90 -24.42
C GLU A 100 16.02 -21.06 -23.48
N PRO A 101 14.86 -21.58 -23.01
CA PRO A 101 14.08 -20.92 -21.98
C PRO A 101 14.89 -20.74 -20.70
N SER A 102 14.81 -19.56 -20.10
CA SER A 102 15.52 -19.29 -18.85
C SER A 102 15.02 -20.18 -17.72
N ALA A 103 15.90 -21.04 -17.18
CA ALA A 103 15.61 -21.86 -16.01
C ALA A 103 15.22 -21.02 -14.78
N PHE A 104 15.84 -19.85 -14.61
CA PHE A 104 15.52 -18.93 -13.52
C PHE A 104 14.09 -18.39 -13.63
N PHE A 105 13.70 -17.84 -14.79
CA PHE A 105 12.34 -17.32 -14.97
C PHE A 105 11.29 -18.43 -14.93
N SER A 106 11.61 -19.63 -15.41
CA SER A 106 10.73 -20.80 -15.31
C SER A 106 10.48 -21.19 -13.86
N TRP A 107 11.55 -21.27 -13.06
CA TRP A 107 11.44 -21.54 -11.63
C TRP A 107 10.64 -20.46 -10.88
N ILE A 108 10.90 -19.17 -11.14
CA ILE A 108 10.11 -18.09 -10.54
C ILE A 108 8.64 -18.16 -10.97
N LYS A 109 8.36 -18.50 -12.23
CA LYS A 109 6.99 -18.63 -12.76
C LYS A 109 6.25 -19.75 -12.05
N ASP A 110 6.88 -20.89 -11.81
CA ASP A 110 6.31 -21.99 -11.03
C ASP A 110 6.06 -21.61 -9.56
N LEU A 111 6.95 -20.82 -8.96
CA LEU A 111 6.79 -20.37 -7.58
C LEU A 111 5.62 -19.39 -7.47
N HIS A 112 5.49 -18.49 -8.45
CA HIS A 112 4.41 -17.52 -8.52
C HIS A 112 3.04 -18.17 -8.77
N ARG A 113 2.95 -19.07 -9.74
CA ARG A 113 1.68 -19.66 -10.17
C ARG A 113 1.21 -20.81 -9.29
N ALA A 114 2.14 -21.54 -8.68
CA ALA A 114 1.85 -22.82 -8.05
C ALA A 114 2.59 -23.03 -6.73
N PHE A 115 3.36 -22.07 -6.20
CA PHE A 115 4.13 -22.23 -4.96
C PHE A 115 5.01 -23.50 -4.90
N MET A 116 5.37 -24.08 -6.06
CA MET A 116 6.03 -25.41 -6.14
C MET A 116 5.20 -26.57 -5.53
N LEU A 117 3.87 -26.45 -5.52
CA LEU A 117 2.91 -27.41 -4.96
C LEU A 117 1.83 -27.82 -5.99
N ASP A 118 2.17 -27.75 -7.27
CA ASP A 118 1.29 -28.10 -8.40
C ASP A 118 -0.13 -27.50 -8.27
N ASP A 119 -1.17 -28.31 -8.43
CA ASP A 119 -2.56 -27.83 -8.44
C ASP A 119 -3.00 -27.29 -7.07
N ALA A 120 -2.49 -27.81 -5.96
CA ALA A 120 -2.78 -27.27 -4.63
C ALA A 120 -2.26 -25.83 -4.48
N GLY A 121 -1.04 -25.58 -4.97
CA GLY A 121 -0.49 -24.23 -4.95
C GLY A 121 -1.11 -23.30 -5.99
N ARG A 122 -1.59 -23.81 -7.14
CA ARG A 122 -2.39 -23.02 -8.09
C ARG A 122 -3.71 -22.58 -7.45
N ALA A 123 -4.38 -23.47 -6.72
CA ALA A 123 -5.59 -23.13 -5.97
C ALA A 123 -5.31 -22.06 -4.90
N LEU A 124 -4.20 -22.21 -4.15
CA LEU A 124 -3.76 -21.22 -3.17
C LEU A 124 -3.49 -19.85 -3.81
N ALA A 125 -2.76 -19.80 -4.93
CA ALA A 125 -2.51 -18.56 -5.67
C ALA A 125 -3.82 -17.89 -6.13
N GLY A 126 -4.78 -18.68 -6.62
CA GLY A 126 -6.12 -18.21 -6.98
C GLY A 126 -6.88 -17.59 -5.80
N VAL A 127 -6.92 -18.26 -4.65
CA VAL A 127 -7.55 -17.74 -3.43
C VAL A 127 -6.88 -16.44 -2.97
N LEU A 128 -5.55 -16.38 -3.03
CA LEU A 128 -4.79 -15.19 -2.68
C LEU A 128 -5.02 -14.03 -3.65
N ALA A 129 -5.22 -14.30 -4.94
CA ALA A 129 -5.58 -13.29 -5.92
C ALA A 129 -6.96 -12.67 -5.60
N VAL A 130 -7.97 -13.51 -5.31
CA VAL A 130 -9.30 -13.03 -4.89
C VAL A 130 -9.20 -12.23 -3.58
N LEU A 131 -8.38 -12.69 -2.63
CA LEU A 131 -8.15 -11.96 -1.39
C LEU A 131 -7.49 -10.60 -1.63
N MET A 132 -6.56 -10.50 -2.57
CA MET A 132 -5.93 -9.25 -2.97
C MET A 132 -6.95 -8.28 -3.57
N VAL A 133 -7.92 -8.75 -4.36
CA VAL A 133 -9.05 -7.93 -4.84
C VAL A 133 -9.83 -7.35 -3.65
N LEU A 134 -10.20 -8.18 -2.67
CA LEU A 134 -10.91 -7.73 -1.45
C LEU A 134 -10.09 -6.72 -0.64
N LEU A 135 -8.78 -6.92 -0.53
CA LEU A 135 -7.86 -5.99 0.14
C LEU A 135 -7.77 -4.65 -0.58
N CYS A 136 -7.70 -4.64 -1.92
CA CYS A 136 -7.70 -3.43 -2.73
C CYS A 136 -9.00 -2.64 -2.56
N LEU A 137 -10.17 -3.32 -2.68
CA LEU A 137 -11.48 -2.69 -2.55
C LEU A 137 -11.73 -2.14 -1.13
N SER A 138 -11.36 -2.92 -0.10
CA SER A 138 -11.49 -2.45 1.28
C SER A 138 -10.49 -1.34 1.61
N GLY A 139 -9.27 -1.39 1.07
CA GLY A 139 -8.23 -0.40 1.25
C GLY A 139 -8.62 0.96 0.66
N ILE A 140 -9.08 0.99 -0.59
CA ILE A 140 -9.48 2.25 -1.25
C ILE A 140 -10.68 2.90 -0.56
N LEU A 141 -11.64 2.09 -0.09
CA LEU A 141 -12.78 2.59 0.69
C LEU A 141 -12.35 3.19 2.03
N LEU A 142 -11.33 2.63 2.67
CA LEU A 142 -10.75 3.20 3.91
C LEU A 142 -10.00 4.52 3.63
N ILE A 143 -9.30 4.61 2.50
CA ILE A 143 -8.63 5.86 2.08
C ILE A 143 -9.68 6.93 1.79
N ALA A 144 -10.72 6.63 1.01
CA ALA A 144 -11.81 7.56 0.71
C ALA A 144 -12.47 8.11 1.99
N ARG A 145 -12.69 7.27 3.01
CA ARG A 145 -13.21 7.71 4.31
C ARG A 145 -12.22 8.56 5.11
N ARG A 146 -10.91 8.32 4.95
CA ARG A 146 -9.87 9.11 5.62
C ARG A 146 -9.73 10.50 5.01
N THR A 147 -9.92 10.64 3.70
CA THR A 147 -9.79 11.91 2.97
C THR A 147 -11.07 12.76 2.95
N GLY A 148 -12.15 12.31 3.60
CA GLY A 148 -13.44 12.99 3.59
C GLY A 148 -14.17 12.88 2.25
N GLY A 149 -14.11 11.71 1.62
CA GLY A 149 -14.84 11.37 0.40
C GLY A 149 -13.96 11.10 -0.84
N TRP A 150 -14.61 10.53 -1.87
CA TRP A 150 -13.97 10.09 -3.12
C TRP A 150 -13.32 11.23 -3.92
N LYS A 151 -13.91 12.44 -3.88
CA LYS A 151 -13.38 13.62 -4.57
C LYS A 151 -12.03 14.08 -4.01
N ASN A 152 -11.71 13.69 -2.78
CA ASN A 152 -10.52 14.14 -2.05
C ASN A 152 -9.42 13.07 -2.01
N ILE A 153 -9.56 11.94 -2.71
CA ILE A 153 -8.66 10.79 -2.56
C ILE A 153 -7.20 11.10 -2.95
N LEU A 154 -7.01 12.05 -3.87
CA LEU A 154 -5.69 12.50 -4.34
C LEU A 154 -5.06 13.59 -3.46
N ARG A 155 -5.78 14.13 -2.46
CA ARG A 155 -5.21 15.16 -1.56
C ARG A 155 -4.06 14.57 -0.74
N PRO A 156 -3.02 15.35 -0.42
CA PRO A 156 -1.93 14.89 0.45
C PRO A 156 -2.48 14.36 1.78
N LEU A 157 -2.05 13.16 2.19
CA LEU A 157 -2.49 12.62 3.47
C LEU A 157 -1.71 13.28 4.62
N SER A 158 -2.44 13.87 5.56
CA SER A 158 -1.86 14.41 6.80
C SER A 158 -1.43 13.29 7.77
N GLY A 159 -0.45 13.61 8.61
CA GLY A 159 0.15 12.73 9.62
C GLY A 159 1.55 12.21 9.24
N SER A 160 2.12 11.39 10.12
CA SER A 160 3.46 10.80 9.96
C SER A 160 3.48 9.32 10.32
N GLY A 161 4.56 8.63 9.96
CA GLY A 161 4.80 7.22 10.31
C GLY A 161 4.05 6.18 9.47
N GLY A 162 4.00 4.95 9.97
CA GLY A 162 3.54 3.76 9.21
C GLY A 162 2.11 3.85 8.65
N LYS A 163 1.20 4.58 9.32
CA LYS A 163 -0.18 4.78 8.84
C LYS A 163 -0.25 5.68 7.61
N ARG A 164 0.65 6.65 7.46
CA ARG A 164 0.73 7.49 6.26
C ARG A 164 1.37 6.70 5.13
N ILE A 165 2.52 6.07 5.38
CA ILE A 165 3.24 5.25 4.38
C ILE A 165 2.32 4.18 3.79
N HIS A 166 1.59 3.44 4.64
CA HIS A 166 0.66 2.40 4.19
C HIS A 166 -0.43 2.95 3.26
N ALA A 167 -1.04 4.08 3.62
CA ALA A 167 -2.14 4.65 2.86
C ALA A 167 -1.67 5.35 1.56
N GLU A 168 -0.51 6.01 1.60
CA GLU A 168 0.10 6.65 0.43
C GLU A 168 0.52 5.61 -0.62
N LEU A 169 1.28 4.59 -0.21
CA LEU A 169 1.68 3.52 -1.14
C LEU A 169 0.47 2.77 -1.70
N ALA A 170 -0.50 2.42 -0.84
CA ALA A 170 -1.71 1.73 -1.28
C ALA A 170 -2.50 2.57 -2.29
N ARG A 171 -2.56 3.90 -2.13
CA ARG A 171 -3.27 4.79 -3.04
C ARG A 171 -2.74 4.70 -4.47
N PHE A 172 -1.43 4.68 -4.65
CA PHE A 172 -0.82 4.60 -5.99
C PHE A 172 -0.79 3.17 -6.53
N ALA A 173 -0.57 2.19 -5.67
CA ALA A 173 -0.47 0.79 -6.08
C ALA A 173 -1.83 0.15 -6.41
N VAL A 174 -2.95 0.67 -5.86
CA VAL A 174 -4.25 -0.02 -5.91
C VAL A 174 -4.70 -0.37 -7.33
N LEU A 175 -4.46 0.49 -8.33
CA LEU A 175 -4.91 0.22 -9.70
C LEU A 175 -4.13 -0.93 -10.33
N GLY A 176 -2.80 -0.94 -10.18
CA GLY A 176 -1.95 -2.01 -10.69
C GLY A 176 -2.20 -3.34 -9.96
N LEU A 177 -2.30 -3.29 -8.63
CA LEU A 177 -2.61 -4.47 -7.82
C LEU A 177 -4.00 -5.04 -8.12
N LEU A 178 -5.01 -4.17 -8.30
CA LEU A 178 -6.37 -4.60 -8.63
C LEU A 178 -6.44 -5.21 -10.03
N LEU A 179 -5.79 -4.60 -11.03
CA LEU A 179 -5.70 -5.15 -12.38
C LEU A 179 -5.06 -6.55 -12.37
N SER A 180 -3.87 -6.67 -11.78
CA SER A 180 -3.14 -7.93 -11.68
C SER A 180 -3.93 -9.00 -10.90
N ALA A 181 -4.55 -8.63 -9.78
CA ALA A 181 -5.34 -9.56 -8.96
C ALA A 181 -6.63 -10.02 -9.66
N LEU A 182 -7.31 -9.14 -10.40
CA LEU A 182 -8.50 -9.50 -11.18
C LEU A 182 -8.16 -10.45 -12.32
N THR A 183 -7.12 -10.15 -13.10
CA THR A 183 -6.68 -11.02 -14.20
C THR A 183 -6.15 -12.35 -13.69
N GLY A 184 -5.39 -12.36 -12.58
CA GLY A 184 -4.93 -13.59 -11.93
C GLY A 184 -6.08 -14.44 -11.38
N SER A 185 -7.11 -13.80 -10.79
CA SER A 185 -8.32 -14.49 -10.33
C SER A 185 -9.09 -15.11 -11.50
N TYR A 186 -9.19 -14.40 -12.62
CA TYR A 186 -9.85 -14.91 -13.84
C TYR A 186 -9.11 -16.14 -14.39
N MET A 187 -7.79 -16.05 -14.57
CA MET A 187 -6.99 -17.18 -15.07
C MET A 187 -7.05 -18.39 -14.12
N SER A 188 -7.07 -18.16 -12.81
CA SER A 188 -7.26 -19.24 -11.85
C SER A 188 -8.66 -19.86 -11.95
N ALA A 189 -9.70 -19.06 -12.19
CA ALA A 189 -11.06 -19.57 -12.34
C ALA A 189 -11.21 -20.42 -13.61
N GLN A 190 -10.57 -20.04 -14.71
CA GLN A 190 -10.50 -20.88 -15.92
C GLN A 190 -9.75 -22.18 -15.66
N ARG A 191 -8.60 -22.13 -14.97
CA ARG A 191 -7.78 -23.32 -14.68
C ARG A 191 -8.53 -24.41 -13.89
N PHE A 192 -9.53 -24.03 -13.09
CA PHE A 192 -10.35 -24.96 -12.29
C PHE A 192 -11.77 -25.11 -12.84
N ASP A 193 -11.99 -24.81 -14.12
CA ASP A 193 -13.27 -24.97 -14.82
C ASP A 193 -14.45 -24.21 -14.18
N LEU A 194 -14.16 -23.18 -13.38
CA LEU A 194 -15.18 -22.29 -12.79
C LEU A 194 -15.68 -21.27 -13.81
N LEU A 195 -14.89 -20.99 -14.84
CA LEU A 195 -15.24 -20.18 -16.00
C LEU A 195 -14.89 -20.97 -17.26
N ALA A 196 -15.79 -20.96 -18.25
CA ALA A 196 -15.54 -21.62 -19.52
C ALA A 196 -14.36 -20.98 -20.26
N GLU A 197 -13.52 -21.82 -20.84
CA GLU A 197 -12.49 -21.40 -21.78
C GLU A 197 -13.13 -21.17 -23.17
N ALA A 198 -12.65 -20.17 -23.90
CA ALA A 198 -13.15 -19.93 -25.24
C ALA A 198 -12.66 -21.05 -26.16
N PRO A 199 -13.53 -21.69 -26.96
CA PRO A 199 -13.08 -22.67 -27.93
C PRO A 199 -12.17 -21.98 -28.95
N ASP A 200 -10.91 -22.41 -28.99
CA ASP A 200 -9.92 -22.03 -30.01
C ASP A 200 -9.55 -23.27 -30.83
N THR A 201 -10.57 -24.01 -31.28
CA THR A 201 -10.38 -25.05 -32.30
C THR A 201 -10.20 -24.31 -33.61
N GLY A 202 -8.95 -24.18 -34.06
CA GLY A 202 -8.60 -23.60 -35.35
C GLY A 202 -9.31 -24.30 -36.53
N PRO A 203 -9.03 -23.88 -37.78
CA PRO A 203 -9.71 -24.44 -38.93
C PRO A 203 -9.53 -25.95 -39.00
N ARG A 204 -10.55 -26.65 -39.49
CA ARG A 204 -10.41 -28.07 -39.82
C ARG A 204 -9.39 -28.22 -40.95
N PHE A 205 -8.68 -29.34 -40.98
CA PHE A 205 -7.76 -29.63 -42.08
C PHE A 205 -8.52 -29.59 -43.42
N PRO A 206 -7.97 -28.95 -44.48
CA PRO A 206 -8.66 -28.79 -45.75
C PRO A 206 -8.95 -30.15 -46.40
N ALA A 207 -10.15 -30.30 -46.97
CA ALA A 207 -10.55 -31.53 -47.67
C ALA A 207 -9.89 -31.64 -49.05
N ASP A 208 -9.61 -30.51 -49.68
CA ASP A 208 -9.00 -30.40 -51.00
C ASP A 208 -7.65 -29.69 -50.89
N VAL A 209 -6.58 -30.40 -51.29
CA VAL A 209 -5.20 -29.90 -51.38
C VAL A 209 -4.67 -30.18 -52.78
N SER A 210 -3.82 -29.32 -53.33
CA SER A 210 -3.41 -29.42 -54.73
C SER A 210 -2.65 -30.72 -55.05
N GLY A 211 -1.89 -31.27 -54.09
CA GLY A 211 -1.03 -32.43 -54.33
C GLY A 211 0.12 -32.19 -55.32
N GLY A 212 0.37 -30.93 -55.67
CA GLY A 212 1.36 -30.53 -56.67
C GLY A 212 2.79 -30.56 -56.14
N GLN A 213 3.76 -30.22 -57.00
CA GLN A 213 5.14 -30.04 -56.53
C GLN A 213 5.23 -28.80 -55.63
N PRO A 214 5.88 -28.90 -54.45
CA PRO A 214 6.00 -27.77 -53.53
C PRO A 214 6.75 -26.59 -54.17
N SER A 215 6.21 -25.39 -54.05
CA SER A 215 6.84 -24.15 -54.46
C SER A 215 7.76 -23.61 -53.35
N PRO A 216 8.83 -22.86 -53.69
CA PRO A 216 9.67 -22.21 -52.68
C PRO A 216 8.85 -21.31 -51.75
N VAL A 217 9.10 -21.37 -50.45
CA VAL A 217 8.26 -20.71 -49.42
C VAL A 217 8.16 -19.19 -49.63
N GLY A 218 9.21 -18.53 -50.13
CA GLY A 218 9.19 -17.10 -50.46
C GLY A 218 8.26 -16.70 -51.60
N THR A 219 7.78 -17.67 -52.39
CA THR A 219 6.87 -17.42 -53.53
C THR A 219 5.40 -17.63 -53.19
N LEU A 220 5.10 -18.13 -51.97
CA LEU A 220 3.73 -18.42 -51.55
C LEU A 220 2.96 -17.12 -51.29
N LYS A 221 2.07 -16.77 -52.22
CA LYS A 221 1.31 -15.50 -52.21
C LYS A 221 0.56 -15.27 -50.90
N ALA A 222 -0.07 -16.31 -50.34
CA ALA A 222 -0.80 -16.21 -49.09
C ALA A 222 0.10 -15.73 -47.92
N LEU A 223 1.33 -16.24 -47.82
CA LEU A 223 2.28 -15.82 -46.78
C LEU A 223 2.82 -14.40 -47.04
N GLY A 224 2.97 -14.01 -48.31
CA GLY A 224 3.41 -12.67 -48.70
C GLY A 224 2.40 -11.56 -48.35
N ASN A 225 1.12 -11.91 -48.17
CA ASN A 225 0.07 -10.95 -47.84
C ASN A 225 0.05 -10.53 -46.36
N PHE A 226 0.78 -11.23 -45.49
CA PHE A 226 0.82 -10.95 -44.06
C PHE A 226 2.15 -10.32 -43.64
N ASP A 227 2.06 -9.29 -42.81
CA ASP A 227 3.22 -8.68 -42.17
C ASP A 227 3.81 -9.61 -41.10
N LEU A 228 5.13 -9.59 -40.94
CA LEU A 228 5.78 -10.34 -39.85
C LEU A 228 5.24 -9.98 -38.46
N GLY A 229 4.79 -8.75 -38.25
CA GLY A 229 4.15 -8.30 -37.02
C GLY A 229 2.92 -9.11 -36.62
N GLU A 230 2.24 -9.71 -37.60
CA GLU A 230 1.05 -10.54 -37.42
C GLU A 230 1.38 -12.00 -37.10
N LEU A 231 2.56 -12.50 -37.50
CA LEU A 231 2.95 -13.88 -37.26
C LEU A 231 2.95 -14.23 -35.77
N ARG A 232 2.41 -15.41 -35.46
CA ARG A 232 2.55 -16.10 -34.18
C ARG A 232 3.29 -17.40 -34.38
N GLU A 233 2.89 -18.17 -35.38
CA GLU A 233 3.46 -19.47 -35.69
C GLU A 233 3.22 -19.81 -37.17
N LEU A 234 4.22 -20.43 -37.80
CA LEU A 234 4.15 -21.03 -39.12
C LEU A 234 4.75 -22.43 -39.02
N VAL A 235 3.95 -23.46 -39.26
CA VAL A 235 4.39 -24.87 -39.30
C VAL A 235 4.55 -25.29 -40.75
N PHE A 236 5.66 -25.95 -41.06
CA PHE A 236 5.99 -26.42 -42.40
C PHE A 236 5.36 -27.80 -42.66
N PRO A 237 5.01 -28.11 -43.92
CA PRO A 237 4.53 -29.43 -44.30
C PRO A 237 5.63 -30.49 -44.13
N TYR A 238 5.23 -31.72 -43.85
CA TYR A 238 6.14 -32.86 -43.76
C TYR A 238 6.91 -33.06 -45.08
N PRO A 239 8.25 -33.19 -45.02
CA PRO A 239 9.05 -33.37 -46.23
C PRO A 239 8.62 -34.60 -47.03
N GLY A 240 8.26 -34.38 -48.29
CA GLY A 240 7.88 -35.45 -49.23
C GLY A 240 6.40 -35.87 -49.17
N ASP A 241 5.58 -35.24 -48.33
CA ASP A 241 4.13 -35.42 -48.37
C ASP A 241 3.47 -34.31 -49.22
N PRO A 242 3.03 -34.59 -50.46
CA PRO A 242 2.40 -33.59 -51.32
C PRO A 242 0.99 -33.19 -50.85
N GLN A 243 0.37 -33.94 -49.93
CA GLN A 243 -0.96 -33.64 -49.39
C GLN A 243 -0.91 -32.74 -48.15
N ASP A 244 0.28 -32.52 -47.59
CA ASP A 244 0.41 -31.66 -46.43
C ASP A 244 0.43 -30.17 -46.80
N VAL A 245 0.24 -29.31 -45.80
CA VAL A 245 0.04 -27.87 -45.96
C VAL A 245 0.82 -27.09 -44.92
N TYR A 246 1.08 -25.81 -45.20
CA TYR A 246 1.57 -24.91 -44.17
C TYR A 246 0.43 -24.54 -43.22
N SER A 247 0.65 -24.65 -41.91
CA SER A 247 -0.27 -24.12 -40.90
C SER A 247 0.19 -22.74 -40.47
N LEU A 248 -0.63 -21.72 -40.70
CA LEU A 248 -0.35 -20.32 -40.39
C LEU A 248 -1.23 -19.84 -39.23
N SER A 249 -0.60 -19.41 -38.14
CA SER A 249 -1.26 -18.73 -37.02
C SER A 249 -0.82 -17.27 -36.95
N THR A 250 -1.78 -16.35 -37.01
CA THR A 250 -1.57 -14.91 -36.93
C THR A 250 -2.22 -14.30 -35.68
N SER A 251 -2.05 -12.98 -35.51
CA SER A 251 -2.77 -12.20 -34.50
C SER A 251 -4.29 -12.20 -34.74
N GLY A 252 -4.73 -12.30 -36.01
CA GLY A 252 -6.13 -12.25 -36.42
C GLY A 252 -6.85 -13.59 -36.56
N GLY A 253 -6.13 -14.72 -36.64
CA GLY A 253 -6.74 -16.03 -36.83
C GLY A 253 -5.72 -17.10 -37.20
N SER A 254 -6.21 -18.27 -37.62
CA SER A 254 -5.38 -19.37 -38.11
C SER A 254 -5.90 -19.92 -39.43
N GLY A 255 -5.01 -20.48 -40.25
CA GLY A 255 -5.32 -20.92 -41.60
C GLY A 255 -4.32 -21.91 -42.16
N PHE A 256 -4.65 -22.46 -43.34
CA PHE A 256 -3.79 -23.39 -44.07
C PHE A 256 -3.42 -22.82 -45.44
N VAL A 257 -2.16 -22.95 -45.82
CA VAL A 257 -1.64 -22.51 -47.12
C VAL A 257 -1.15 -23.72 -47.90
N ASP A 258 -1.61 -23.85 -49.15
CA ASP A 258 -1.20 -24.92 -50.06
C ASP A 258 0.28 -24.77 -50.42
N GLN A 259 1.04 -25.86 -50.29
CA GLN A 259 2.49 -25.84 -50.53
C GLN A 259 2.87 -25.71 -52.01
N ALA A 260 1.99 -26.06 -52.95
CA ALA A 260 2.25 -26.00 -54.38
C ALA A 260 1.73 -24.69 -54.99
N THR A 261 0.48 -24.31 -54.72
CA THR A 261 -0.15 -23.13 -55.32
C THR A 261 0.12 -21.84 -54.54
N GLY A 262 0.43 -21.94 -53.24
CA GLY A 262 0.59 -20.81 -52.34
C GLY A 262 -0.72 -20.07 -52.03
N GLU A 263 -1.87 -20.68 -52.30
CA GLU A 263 -3.19 -20.13 -51.95
C GLU A 263 -3.57 -20.43 -50.50
N LEU A 264 -4.32 -19.51 -49.89
CA LEU A 264 -4.88 -19.68 -48.55
C LEU A 264 -6.14 -20.54 -48.65
N LEU A 265 -6.04 -21.82 -48.30
CA LEU A 265 -7.11 -22.82 -48.47
C LEU A 265 -8.26 -22.58 -47.48
N GLN A 266 -7.93 -22.30 -46.23
CA GLN A 266 -8.90 -22.02 -45.19
C GLN A 266 -8.32 -21.01 -44.20
N PHE A 267 -9.16 -20.10 -43.71
CA PHE A 267 -8.80 -19.18 -42.64
C PHE A 267 -9.98 -19.02 -41.69
N GLN A 268 -9.73 -19.23 -40.41
CA GLN A 268 -10.68 -19.03 -39.34
C GLN A 268 -10.25 -17.83 -38.51
N PRO A 269 -11.03 -16.73 -38.52
CA PRO A 269 -10.78 -15.60 -37.64
C PRO A 269 -10.83 -16.03 -36.18
N ARG A 270 -10.01 -15.37 -35.36
CA ARG A 270 -9.96 -15.61 -33.91
C ARG A 270 -11.28 -15.20 -33.26
N SER A 271 -11.81 -16.03 -32.37
CA SER A 271 -13.08 -15.78 -31.68
C SER A 271 -12.98 -14.64 -30.66
N ASP A 272 -14.07 -13.90 -30.43
CA ASP A 272 -14.10 -12.80 -29.44
C ASP A 272 -13.68 -13.27 -28.03
N GLY A 273 -14.08 -14.49 -27.65
CA GLY A 273 -13.70 -15.08 -26.36
C GLY A 273 -12.21 -15.34 -26.22
N SER A 274 -11.57 -15.86 -27.27
CA SER A 274 -10.11 -16.09 -27.26
C SER A 274 -9.33 -14.76 -27.32
N ILE A 275 -9.86 -13.73 -28.00
CA ILE A 275 -9.31 -12.37 -27.95
C ILE A 275 -9.30 -11.85 -26.51
N LEU A 276 -10.44 -11.95 -25.80
CA LEU A 276 -10.54 -11.51 -24.41
C LEU A 276 -9.56 -12.25 -23.50
N GLN A 277 -9.47 -13.58 -23.63
CA GLN A 277 -8.55 -14.41 -22.84
C GLN A 277 -7.08 -14.01 -23.07
N HIS A 278 -6.67 -13.82 -24.32
CA HIS A 278 -5.32 -13.35 -24.64
C HIS A 278 -5.05 -11.96 -24.04
N TRP A 279 -6.01 -11.03 -24.10
CA TRP A 279 -5.87 -9.74 -23.44
C TRP A 279 -5.70 -9.86 -21.92
N ILE A 280 -6.47 -10.75 -21.27
CA ILE A 280 -6.35 -10.98 -19.83
C ILE A 280 -4.97 -11.51 -19.46
N ILE A 281 -4.44 -12.46 -20.24
CA ILE A 281 -3.08 -12.99 -20.05
C ILE A 281 -2.07 -11.86 -20.19
N ARG A 282 -2.13 -11.07 -21.28
CA ARG A 282 -1.20 -9.95 -21.51
C ARG A 282 -1.29 -8.85 -20.45
N LEU A 283 -2.49 -8.55 -19.96
CA LEU A 283 -2.72 -7.59 -18.87
C LEU A 283 -2.18 -8.09 -17.52
N HIS A 284 -2.03 -9.40 -17.33
CA HIS A 284 -1.41 -9.97 -16.13
C HIS A 284 0.11 -10.10 -16.25
N THR A 285 0.59 -10.70 -17.34
CA THR A 285 2.00 -11.05 -17.54
C THR A 285 2.84 -9.88 -18.06
N GLY A 286 2.20 -8.89 -18.70
CA GLY A 286 2.89 -7.82 -19.41
C GLY A 286 3.48 -8.25 -20.76
N GLU A 287 3.16 -9.46 -21.24
CA GLU A 287 3.67 -9.97 -22.53
C GLU A 287 3.20 -9.10 -23.72
N GLY A 288 4.17 -8.65 -24.52
CA GLY A 288 3.95 -7.67 -25.58
C GLY A 288 3.48 -6.29 -25.09
N LEU A 289 3.46 -6.05 -23.77
CA LEU A 289 3.10 -4.80 -23.10
C LEU A 289 4.14 -4.51 -22.00
N TRP A 290 5.42 -4.55 -22.36
CA TRP A 290 6.54 -4.49 -21.40
C TRP A 290 6.46 -3.31 -20.43
N TRP A 291 5.99 -2.14 -20.89
CA TRP A 291 5.81 -0.94 -20.07
C TRP A 291 4.76 -1.16 -18.98
N LEU A 292 3.69 -1.88 -19.28
CA LEU A 292 2.67 -2.26 -18.31
C LEU A 292 3.24 -3.26 -17.31
N GLY A 293 4.02 -4.24 -17.78
CA GLY A 293 4.76 -5.17 -16.92
C GLY A 293 5.53 -4.42 -15.84
N LEU A 294 6.36 -3.44 -16.22
CA LEU A 294 7.13 -2.63 -15.26
C LEU A 294 6.26 -1.86 -14.26
N ILE A 295 5.13 -1.30 -14.69
CA ILE A 295 4.17 -0.61 -13.80
C ILE A 295 3.57 -1.60 -12.80
N LEU A 296 3.15 -2.78 -13.25
CA LEU A 296 2.60 -3.83 -12.39
C LEU A 296 3.65 -4.35 -11.41
N GLY A 297 4.90 -4.53 -11.84
CA GLY A 297 6.01 -4.92 -10.98
C GLY A 297 6.30 -3.87 -9.90
N ALA A 298 6.30 -2.59 -10.25
CA ALA A 298 6.46 -1.49 -9.28
C ALA A 298 5.30 -1.44 -8.26
N ALA A 299 4.07 -1.64 -8.73
CA ALA A 299 2.90 -1.73 -7.85
C ALA A 299 3.00 -2.96 -6.92
N ALA A 300 3.41 -4.12 -7.43
CA ALA A 300 3.60 -5.35 -6.66
C ALA A 300 4.66 -5.17 -5.56
N MET A 301 5.77 -4.46 -5.84
CA MET A 301 6.81 -4.17 -4.86
C MET A 301 6.35 -3.34 -3.65
N THR A 302 5.17 -2.72 -3.70
CA THR A 302 4.60 -2.05 -2.52
C THR A 302 4.03 -3.04 -1.50
N VAL A 303 3.61 -4.24 -1.92
CA VAL A 303 2.91 -5.23 -1.08
C VAL A 303 3.74 -5.66 0.15
N PRO A 304 5.06 -5.89 0.07
CA PRO A 304 5.87 -6.13 1.27
C PRO A 304 5.80 -4.99 2.28
N VAL A 305 5.91 -3.74 1.83
CA VAL A 305 5.81 -2.57 2.70
C VAL A 305 4.40 -2.46 3.28
N LEU A 306 3.36 -2.65 2.46
CA LEU A 306 1.96 -2.63 2.91
C LEU A 306 1.68 -3.72 3.94
N SER A 307 2.24 -4.91 3.78
CA SER A 307 2.05 -6.03 4.69
C SER A 307 2.75 -5.80 6.02
N VAL A 308 4.00 -5.31 6.02
CA VAL A 308 4.74 -4.95 7.26
C VAL A 308 4.07 -3.78 7.98
N THR A 309 3.74 -2.70 7.26
CA THR A 309 3.05 -1.55 7.84
C THR A 309 1.66 -1.91 8.35
N GLY A 310 0.92 -2.77 7.64
CA GLY A 310 -0.38 -3.29 8.09
C GLY A 310 -0.27 -4.11 9.37
N ALA A 311 0.71 -5.01 9.45
CA ALA A 311 0.97 -5.83 10.64
C ALA A 311 1.39 -4.98 11.86
N THR A 312 2.27 -4.00 11.66
CA THR A 312 2.71 -3.09 12.73
C THR A 312 1.55 -2.23 13.23
N ILE A 313 0.70 -1.68 12.35
CA ILE A 313 -0.52 -0.94 12.73
C ILE A 313 -1.45 -1.82 13.55
N TRP A 314 -1.66 -3.07 13.15
CA TRP A 314 -2.50 -4.00 13.89
C TRP A 314 -1.93 -4.34 15.27
N TRP A 315 -0.62 -4.59 15.35
CA TRP A 315 0.07 -4.92 16.60
C TRP A 315 0.05 -3.75 17.59
N GLN A 316 0.34 -2.54 17.11
CA GLN A 316 0.24 -1.32 17.90
C GLN A 316 -1.17 -1.13 18.47
N ARG A 317 -2.20 -1.37 17.65
CA ARG A 317 -3.61 -1.30 18.08
C ARG A 317 -3.90 -2.29 19.20
N ARG A 318 -3.40 -3.53 19.11
CA ARG A 318 -3.64 -4.58 20.10
C ARG A 318 -2.90 -4.33 21.43
N ARG A 319 -1.66 -3.82 21.40
CA ARG A 319 -0.90 -3.51 22.63
C ARG A 319 -1.51 -2.37 23.43
N SER A 320 -2.09 -1.38 22.74
CA SER A 320 -2.63 -0.20 23.39
C SER A 320 -4.09 -0.36 23.87
N SER A 321 -4.76 -1.45 23.48
CA SER A 321 -5.97 -1.95 24.15
C SER A 321 -5.67 -2.97 25.27
N GLY A 322 -4.39 -3.19 25.63
CA GLY A 322 -3.98 -4.13 26.67
C GLY A 322 -4.47 -3.71 28.07
N GLN A 323 -4.86 -4.70 28.86
CA GLN A 323 -5.46 -4.62 30.20
C GLN A 323 -4.88 -3.48 31.04
N LEU A 324 -5.77 -2.65 31.57
CA LEU A 324 -5.44 -1.73 32.65
C LEU A 324 -5.23 -2.56 33.93
N PRO A 325 -4.08 -2.45 34.61
CA PRO A 325 -3.92 -3.02 35.94
C PRO A 325 -4.96 -2.39 36.88
N ASP A 326 -5.52 -3.18 37.79
CA ASP A 326 -6.52 -2.75 38.78
C ASP A 326 -7.81 -2.15 38.16
N ASN A 327 -8.23 -2.67 37.00
CA ASN A 327 -9.51 -2.32 36.41
C ASN A 327 -10.66 -3.05 37.12
N ALA A 328 -11.55 -2.29 37.78
CA ALA A 328 -12.66 -2.87 38.55
C ALA A 328 -13.70 -3.54 37.64
N ASP A 329 -14.47 -4.48 38.20
CA ASP A 329 -15.66 -5.03 37.54
C ASP A 329 -16.70 -3.92 37.35
N PRO A 330 -17.33 -3.78 36.17
CA PRO A 330 -18.30 -2.72 35.89
C PRO A 330 -19.49 -2.72 36.85
N ALA A 331 -19.88 -3.87 37.41
CA ALA A 331 -20.96 -3.94 38.38
C ALA A 331 -20.57 -3.36 39.74
N GLN A 332 -19.27 -3.36 40.09
CA GLN A 332 -18.75 -2.93 41.41
C GLN A 332 -18.09 -1.54 41.40
N ALA A 333 -17.89 -0.96 40.22
CA ALA A 333 -17.20 0.32 40.08
C ALA A 333 -18.06 1.49 40.54
N ASP A 334 -17.44 2.41 41.29
CA ASP A 334 -18.05 3.70 41.65
C ASP A 334 -17.80 4.78 40.57
N THR A 335 -16.80 4.55 39.72
CA THR A 335 -16.36 5.47 38.69
C THR A 335 -16.14 4.71 37.38
N VAL A 336 -16.76 5.18 36.30
CA VAL A 336 -16.66 4.57 34.97
C VAL A 336 -15.96 5.52 34.01
N ILE A 337 -15.00 5.01 33.24
CA ILE A 337 -14.32 5.72 32.17
C ILE A 337 -14.62 5.00 30.85
N LEU A 338 -15.23 5.70 29.89
CA LEU A 338 -15.48 5.19 28.55
C LEU A 338 -14.58 5.87 27.54
N VAL A 339 -13.87 5.07 26.74
CA VAL A 339 -12.83 5.55 25.83
C VAL A 339 -13.19 5.36 24.35
N GLY A 340 -13.28 6.47 23.63
CA GLY A 340 -13.36 6.55 22.18
C GLY A 340 -11.99 6.92 21.60
N SER A 341 -11.31 5.97 20.95
CA SER A 341 -10.00 6.20 20.37
C SER A 341 -9.85 5.54 19.01
N GLU A 342 -9.24 6.27 18.08
CA GLU A 342 -8.92 5.75 16.75
C GLU A 342 -7.48 5.22 16.66
N GLY A 343 -6.54 5.99 17.21
CA GLY A 343 -5.11 5.69 17.20
C GLY A 343 -4.56 5.22 18.53
N ASN A 344 -5.44 5.03 19.52
CA ASN A 344 -5.12 4.72 20.91
C ASN A 344 -4.34 5.81 21.66
N THR A 345 -4.30 7.03 21.12
CA THR A 345 -3.78 8.22 21.82
C THR A 345 -4.64 8.55 23.04
N THR A 346 -5.96 8.55 22.88
CA THR A 346 -6.95 8.77 23.96
C THR A 346 -6.79 7.78 25.11
N TRP A 347 -6.38 6.54 24.80
CA TRP A 347 -6.16 5.52 25.83
C TRP A 347 -5.06 5.93 26.80
N GLY A 348 -4.00 6.61 26.36
CA GLY A 348 -2.95 7.12 27.24
C GLY A 348 -3.51 8.05 28.32
N PHE A 349 -4.31 9.03 27.92
CA PHE A 349 -5.02 9.94 28.84
C PHE A 349 -5.97 9.18 29.78
N ALA A 350 -6.72 8.22 29.24
CA ALA A 350 -7.61 7.40 30.06
C ALA A 350 -6.85 6.54 31.07
N ARG A 351 -5.65 6.04 30.74
CA ARG A 351 -4.79 5.31 31.69
C ARG A 351 -4.33 6.18 32.84
N GLU A 352 -3.93 7.42 32.54
CA GLU A 352 -3.50 8.37 33.57
C GLU A 352 -4.67 8.73 34.49
N LEU A 353 -5.84 9.06 33.93
CA LEU A 353 -7.05 9.32 34.70
C LEU A 353 -7.45 8.13 35.57
N HIS A 354 -7.43 6.91 34.99
CA HIS A 354 -7.73 5.66 35.69
C HIS A 354 -6.79 5.43 36.87
N SER A 355 -5.47 5.51 36.64
CA SER A 355 -4.45 5.36 37.67
C SER A 355 -4.60 6.40 38.78
N SER A 356 -4.79 7.67 38.44
CA SER A 356 -4.89 8.74 39.43
C SER A 356 -6.16 8.66 40.27
N LEU A 357 -7.29 8.26 39.68
CA LEU A 357 -8.53 8.01 40.42
C LEU A 357 -8.42 6.76 41.32
N ASN A 358 -7.82 5.67 40.84
CA ASN A 358 -7.55 4.49 41.67
C ASN A 358 -6.65 4.85 42.87
N LYS A 359 -5.60 5.66 42.66
CA LYS A 359 -4.72 6.16 43.75
C LYS A 359 -5.47 7.05 44.74
N ALA A 360 -6.48 7.78 44.28
CA ALA A 360 -7.37 8.58 45.12
C ALA A 360 -8.43 7.74 45.88
N GLY A 361 -8.45 6.41 45.69
CA GLY A 361 -9.30 5.47 46.42
C GLY A 361 -10.61 5.10 45.73
N PHE A 362 -10.84 5.57 44.50
CA PHE A 362 -12.03 5.20 43.71
C PHE A 362 -11.87 3.79 43.11
N ARG A 363 -12.98 3.06 42.98
CA ARG A 363 -13.03 1.78 42.26
C ARG A 363 -13.36 2.04 40.80
N VAL A 364 -12.33 2.16 39.97
CA VAL A 364 -12.49 2.62 38.59
C VAL A 364 -12.60 1.47 37.60
N HIS A 365 -13.68 1.49 36.81
CA HIS A 365 -13.82 0.66 35.61
C HIS A 365 -13.56 1.50 34.36
N CYS A 366 -12.66 1.07 33.50
CA CYS A 366 -12.33 1.72 32.24
C CYS A 366 -12.47 0.74 31.06
N SER A 367 -13.21 1.15 30.04
CA SER A 367 -13.53 0.32 28.87
C SER A 367 -13.77 1.14 27.61
N GLU A 368 -13.86 0.47 26.46
CA GLU A 368 -14.26 1.13 25.20
C GLU A 368 -15.69 1.68 25.29
N MET A 369 -15.98 2.80 24.63
CA MET A 369 -17.36 3.30 24.52
C MET A 369 -18.32 2.28 23.86
N ASN A 370 -17.80 1.43 22.97
CA ASN A 370 -18.55 0.31 22.39
C ASN A 370 -18.98 -0.76 23.41
N ALA A 371 -18.32 -0.80 24.57
CA ALA A 371 -18.57 -1.74 25.66
C ALA A 371 -19.47 -1.13 26.75
N LEU A 372 -20.12 0.02 26.50
CA LEU A 372 -21.14 0.59 27.38
C LEU A 372 -22.11 -0.51 27.83
N ALA A 373 -22.14 -0.77 29.15
CA ALA A 373 -23.07 -1.69 29.78
C ALA A 373 -24.48 -1.07 29.84
N GLU A 374 -25.50 -1.90 29.99
CA GLU A 374 -26.89 -1.42 30.12
C GLU A 374 -27.11 -0.60 31.40
N ARG A 375 -26.35 -0.89 32.46
CA ARG A 375 -26.44 -0.22 33.76
C ARG A 375 -25.10 -0.32 34.50
N TYR A 376 -24.79 0.68 35.31
CA TYR A 376 -23.68 0.67 36.27
C TYR A 376 -24.24 0.90 37.69
N PRO A 377 -24.58 -0.17 38.44
CA PRO A 377 -25.40 -0.06 39.65
C PRO A 377 -24.80 0.80 40.77
N HIS A 378 -23.47 0.80 40.90
CA HIS A 378 -22.75 1.52 41.96
C HIS A 378 -22.05 2.79 41.47
N ALA A 379 -22.10 3.10 40.17
CA ALA A 379 -21.40 4.23 39.61
C ALA A 379 -22.07 5.55 40.00
N SER A 380 -21.26 6.48 40.51
CA SER A 380 -21.64 7.87 40.77
C SER A 380 -21.03 8.84 39.77
N MET A 381 -19.97 8.41 39.06
CA MET A 381 -19.25 9.22 38.08
C MET A 381 -19.02 8.47 36.77
N LEU A 382 -19.24 9.16 35.65
CA LEU A 382 -18.98 8.71 34.29
C LEU A 382 -18.08 9.71 33.55
N PHE A 383 -16.87 9.33 33.22
CA PHE A 383 -15.98 10.08 32.34
C PHE A 383 -16.02 9.51 30.94
N VAL A 384 -16.26 10.35 29.93
CA VAL A 384 -16.21 9.93 28.52
C VAL A 384 -15.08 10.66 27.84
N LEU A 385 -14.03 9.93 27.48
CA LEU A 385 -12.85 10.46 26.78
C LEU A 385 -12.91 10.00 25.33
N THR A 386 -13.15 10.90 24.37
CA THR A 386 -13.30 10.49 22.96
C THR A 386 -12.57 11.40 21.98
N SER A 387 -11.89 10.78 21.01
CA SER A 387 -11.35 11.46 19.83
C SER A 387 -12.41 11.60 18.73
N THR A 388 -12.22 12.52 17.80
CA THR A 388 -12.99 12.58 16.53
C THR A 388 -12.20 11.96 15.37
N TYR A 389 -12.87 11.37 14.38
CA TYR A 389 -12.24 10.79 13.20
C TYR A 389 -12.86 11.27 11.88
N GLY A 390 -12.03 11.47 10.84
CA GLY A 390 -12.51 11.85 9.50
C GLY A 390 -13.27 13.17 9.54
N ASP A 391 -14.47 13.19 8.95
CA ASP A 391 -15.32 14.40 8.82
C ASP A 391 -16.16 14.71 10.07
N GLY A 392 -15.75 14.26 11.25
CA GLY A 392 -16.50 14.45 12.50
C GLY A 392 -17.06 13.16 13.11
N ASP A 393 -16.77 12.01 12.50
CA ASP A 393 -17.31 10.71 12.89
C ASP A 393 -16.74 10.16 14.21
N ALA A 394 -17.48 9.20 14.76
CA ALA A 394 -17.04 8.36 15.87
C ALA A 394 -15.75 7.56 15.57
N PRO A 395 -14.81 7.49 16.52
CA PRO A 395 -13.65 6.60 16.43
C PRO A 395 -14.10 5.14 16.53
N ALA A 396 -13.23 4.21 16.10
CA ALA A 396 -13.53 2.78 16.03
C ALA A 396 -14.06 2.19 17.34
N SER A 397 -13.50 2.58 18.49
CA SER A 397 -13.94 2.10 19.80
C SER A 397 -15.23 2.77 20.32
N ALA A 398 -15.87 3.66 19.55
CA ALA A 398 -17.11 4.34 19.94
C ALA A 398 -18.24 4.28 18.90
N ARG A 399 -18.05 3.63 17.74
CA ARG A 399 -19.06 3.60 16.65
C ARG A 399 -20.42 3.04 17.05
N ARG A 400 -20.50 2.23 18.10
CA ARG A 400 -21.76 1.64 18.61
C ARG A 400 -22.36 2.44 19.77
N PHE A 401 -21.64 3.43 20.29
CA PHE A 401 -22.04 4.16 21.48
C PHE A 401 -23.38 4.87 21.31
N MET A 402 -23.56 5.60 20.20
CA MET A 402 -24.79 6.35 19.94
C MET A 402 -26.04 5.46 19.83
N ALA A 403 -25.87 4.19 19.43
CA ALA A 403 -26.96 3.22 19.45
C ALA A 403 -27.19 2.69 20.88
N ARG A 404 -26.12 2.28 21.58
CA ARG A 404 -26.20 1.68 22.93
C ARG A 404 -26.69 2.63 24.00
N ILE A 405 -26.39 3.92 23.87
CA ILE A 405 -26.84 4.93 24.83
C ILE A 405 -28.37 5.04 24.87
N GLY A 406 -29.07 4.60 23.80
CA GLY A 406 -30.53 4.47 23.80
C GLY A 406 -31.05 3.55 24.90
N ASP A 407 -30.41 2.39 25.06
CA ASP A 407 -30.79 1.34 26.02
C ASP A 407 -30.18 1.54 27.42
N PHE A 408 -29.19 2.44 27.54
CA PHE A 408 -28.51 2.72 28.80
C PHE A 408 -29.46 3.30 29.85
N ARG A 409 -29.46 2.67 31.03
CA ARG A 409 -30.21 3.06 32.21
C ARG A 409 -29.27 3.74 33.21
N ALA A 410 -29.27 5.07 33.21
CA ALA A 410 -28.48 5.86 34.14
C ALA A 410 -29.09 5.86 35.55
N GLU A 411 -28.26 5.70 36.57
CA GLU A 411 -28.67 5.93 37.96
C GLU A 411 -28.95 7.41 38.22
N LYS A 412 -29.89 7.71 39.12
CA LYS A 412 -30.26 9.11 39.43
C LYS A 412 -29.09 9.97 39.90
N ASN A 413 -28.12 9.35 40.58
CA ASN A 413 -26.96 10.03 41.15
C ASN A 413 -25.74 10.01 40.21
N LEU A 414 -25.84 9.40 39.03
CA LEU A 414 -24.74 9.30 38.09
C LEU A 414 -24.51 10.66 37.41
N ARG A 415 -23.36 11.26 37.67
CA ARG A 415 -22.92 12.50 37.02
C ARG A 415 -21.88 12.18 35.94
N TYR A 416 -21.84 12.98 34.87
CA TYR A 416 -20.91 12.73 33.77
C TYR A 416 -20.04 13.93 33.37
N ALA A 417 -18.84 13.67 32.87
CA ALA A 417 -17.99 14.66 32.22
C ALA A 417 -17.48 14.12 30.88
N VAL A 418 -17.54 14.94 29.84
CA VAL A 418 -17.04 14.60 28.50
C VAL A 418 -15.77 15.36 28.22
N LEU A 419 -14.77 14.64 27.71
CA LEU A 419 -13.50 15.18 27.27
C LEU A 419 -13.27 14.80 25.80
N GLY A 420 -13.35 15.80 24.94
CA GLY A 420 -13.17 15.66 23.50
C GLY A 420 -11.71 15.90 23.10
N PHE A 421 -11.14 15.02 22.28
CA PHE A 421 -9.82 15.18 21.69
C PHE A 421 -9.94 15.43 20.18
N GLY A 422 -9.40 16.54 19.71
CA GLY A 422 -9.47 16.92 18.30
C GLY A 422 -8.27 17.75 17.86
N ASP A 423 -8.32 18.23 16.63
CA ASP A 423 -7.33 19.16 16.09
C ASP A 423 -8.08 20.26 15.33
N ARG A 424 -7.87 21.51 15.75
CA ARG A 424 -8.53 22.69 15.18
C ARG A 424 -8.20 22.93 13.71
N GLN A 425 -7.21 22.22 13.15
CA GLN A 425 -6.94 22.23 11.71
C GLN A 425 -8.04 21.58 10.87
N PHE A 426 -8.92 20.77 11.49
CA PHE A 426 -10.03 20.11 10.82
C PHE A 426 -11.35 20.87 11.08
N PRO A 427 -12.22 21.03 10.06
CA PRO A 427 -13.48 21.76 10.21
C PRO A 427 -14.39 21.21 11.33
N SER A 428 -14.49 19.89 11.46
CA SER A 428 -15.32 19.20 12.45
C SER A 428 -14.59 19.00 13.80
N TYR A 429 -14.00 20.08 14.34
CA TYR A 429 -13.23 20.03 15.59
C TYR A 429 -14.05 19.45 16.76
N CYS A 430 -13.60 18.31 17.30
CA CYS A 430 -14.24 17.58 18.41
C CYS A 430 -15.73 17.25 18.21
N GLN A 431 -16.22 17.21 16.96
CA GLN A 431 -17.64 17.07 16.65
C GLN A 431 -18.32 15.88 17.33
N PHE A 432 -17.72 14.69 17.28
CA PHE A 432 -18.28 13.51 17.93
C PHE A 432 -18.39 13.65 19.46
N ALA A 433 -17.46 14.34 20.12
CA ALA A 433 -17.54 14.58 21.57
C ALA A 433 -18.71 15.52 21.92
N LEU A 434 -18.95 16.54 21.09
CA LEU A 434 -20.09 17.45 21.23
C LEU A 434 -21.42 16.69 21.09
N GLU A 435 -21.51 15.77 20.14
CA GLU A 435 -22.69 14.92 19.95
C GLU A 435 -22.94 13.99 21.14
N VAL A 436 -21.87 13.44 21.71
CA VAL A 436 -21.92 12.60 22.92
C VAL A 436 -22.44 13.38 24.12
N ASP A 437 -21.91 14.58 24.39
CA ASP A 437 -22.40 15.43 25.48
C ASP A 437 -23.88 15.81 25.29
N ALA A 438 -24.27 16.16 24.06
CA ALA A 438 -25.65 16.49 23.75
C ALA A 438 -26.62 15.30 23.94
N VAL A 439 -26.18 14.07 23.66
CA VAL A 439 -27.00 12.86 23.89
C VAL A 439 -27.11 12.54 25.38
N LEU A 440 -26.02 12.63 26.15
CA LEU A 440 -26.04 12.40 27.60
C LEU A 440 -26.93 13.40 28.32
N ALA A 441 -26.90 14.67 27.92
CA ALA A 441 -27.79 15.70 28.43
C ALA A 441 -29.27 15.42 28.09
N ARG A 442 -29.58 15.01 26.85
CA ARG A 442 -30.94 14.63 26.44
C ARG A 442 -31.48 13.40 27.17
N LYS A 443 -30.59 12.51 27.64
CA LYS A 443 -30.92 11.39 28.52
C LYS A 443 -31.30 11.81 29.94
N GLY A 444 -31.18 13.09 30.28
CA GLY A 444 -31.48 13.63 31.62
C GLY A 444 -30.39 13.38 32.65
N MET A 445 -29.17 13.03 32.20
CA MET A 445 -28.04 12.87 33.12
C MET A 445 -27.50 14.22 33.59
N ASN A 446 -27.01 14.27 34.82
CA ASN A 446 -26.42 15.49 35.38
C ASN A 446 -24.96 15.64 34.96
N ARG A 447 -24.57 16.82 34.48
CA ARG A 447 -23.16 17.13 34.19
C ARG A 447 -22.39 17.31 35.49
N LEU A 448 -21.25 16.63 35.60
CA LEU A 448 -20.22 16.87 36.62
C LEU A 448 -19.44 18.15 36.31
N LEU A 449 -19.10 18.34 35.03
CA LEU A 449 -18.42 19.50 34.47
C LEU A 449 -18.95 19.78 33.07
N ALA A 450 -18.77 21.02 32.58
CA ALA A 450 -18.96 21.33 31.17
C ALA A 450 -17.99 20.50 30.30
N ILE A 451 -18.40 20.20 29.07
CA ILE A 451 -17.54 19.51 28.11
C ILE A 451 -16.25 20.30 27.88
N GLU A 452 -15.12 19.61 27.90
CA GLU A 452 -13.80 20.19 27.63
C GLU A 452 -13.27 19.66 26.29
N LEU A 453 -12.69 20.55 25.48
CA LEU A 453 -12.21 20.23 24.14
C LEU A 453 -10.69 20.43 24.07
N ILE A 454 -9.95 19.33 24.11
CA ILE A 454 -8.49 19.31 24.06
C ILE A 454 -8.01 19.37 22.61
N ASP A 455 -7.24 20.41 22.30
CA ASP A 455 -6.61 20.59 21.00
C ASP A 455 -5.28 19.82 20.96
N ARG A 456 -5.09 19.02 19.90
CA ARG A 456 -3.87 18.25 19.61
C ARG A 456 -3.33 17.45 20.81
N CYS A 457 -4.23 16.87 21.60
CA CYS A 457 -3.85 16.06 22.77
C CYS A 457 -2.95 16.83 23.76
N SER A 458 -3.25 18.11 24.03
CA SER A 458 -2.52 18.93 25.00
C SER A 458 -2.58 18.35 26.42
N ALA A 459 -1.41 17.95 26.95
CA ALA A 459 -1.25 17.46 28.31
C ALA A 459 -1.53 18.55 29.37
N ALA A 460 -1.25 19.82 29.06
CA ALA A 460 -1.53 20.94 29.95
C ALA A 460 -3.04 21.13 30.13
N GLN A 461 -3.80 21.16 29.04
CA GLN A 461 -5.27 21.26 29.11
C GLN A 461 -5.87 20.06 29.86
N PHE A 462 -5.30 18.86 29.67
CA PHE A 462 -5.69 17.67 30.41
C PHE A 462 -5.43 17.80 31.91
N SER A 463 -4.27 18.32 32.29
CA SER A 463 -3.89 18.53 33.69
C SER A 463 -4.78 19.59 34.37
N GLU A 464 -5.03 20.71 33.71
CA GLU A 464 -5.95 21.75 34.18
C GLU A 464 -7.38 21.22 34.35
N TRP A 465 -7.86 20.42 33.40
CA TRP A 465 -9.14 19.74 33.51
C TRP A 465 -9.15 18.77 34.70
N GLY A 466 -8.07 18.02 34.91
CA GLY A 466 -7.89 17.14 36.08
C GLY A 466 -7.99 17.88 37.41
N ASN A 467 -7.38 19.05 37.52
CA ASN A 467 -7.48 19.89 38.72
C ASN A 467 -8.94 20.31 38.99
N ARG A 468 -9.67 20.75 37.95
CA ARG A 468 -11.11 21.08 38.08
C ARG A 468 -11.95 19.87 38.48
N VAL A 469 -11.64 18.68 37.96
CA VAL A 469 -12.29 17.43 38.40
C VAL A 469 -12.02 17.20 39.88
N GLY A 470 -10.76 17.34 40.31
CA GLY A 470 -10.35 17.19 41.70
C GLY A 470 -11.10 18.11 42.67
N GLU A 471 -11.28 19.38 42.29
CA GLU A 471 -12.07 20.36 43.06
C GLU A 471 -13.53 19.92 43.22
N VAL A 472 -14.17 19.45 42.14
CA VAL A 472 -15.58 19.05 42.16
C VAL A 472 -15.82 17.74 42.91
N ILE A 473 -14.87 16.81 42.88
CA ILE A 473 -14.97 15.53 43.62
C ILE A 473 -14.46 15.64 45.06
N GLY A 474 -13.88 16.79 45.45
CA GLY A 474 -13.34 17.03 46.79
C GLY A 474 -12.07 16.24 47.11
N THR A 475 -11.34 15.76 46.09
CA THR A 475 -10.10 14.99 46.25
C THR A 475 -9.05 15.50 45.26
N PRO A 476 -7.84 15.89 45.70
CA PRO A 476 -6.80 16.37 44.79
C PRO A 476 -6.49 15.34 43.70
N LEU A 477 -6.67 15.72 42.44
CA LEU A 477 -6.44 14.85 41.28
C LEU A 477 -5.40 15.48 40.36
N PHE A 478 -4.14 15.08 40.54
CA PHE A 478 -3.03 15.53 39.70
C PHE A 478 -2.85 14.59 38.51
N LEU A 479 -3.21 15.05 37.32
CA LEU A 479 -3.02 14.30 36.08
C LEU A 479 -1.71 14.71 35.42
N ASN A 480 -0.74 13.81 35.41
CA ASN A 480 0.58 14.01 34.83
C ASN A 480 0.78 13.10 33.63
N TYR A 481 -0.02 13.34 32.58
CA TYR A 481 0.12 12.59 31.34
C TYR A 481 1.29 13.12 30.51
N CYS A 482 2.41 12.41 30.51
CA CYS A 482 3.42 12.56 29.47
C CYS A 482 3.02 11.70 28.27
N ALA A 483 2.54 12.34 27.20
CA ALA A 483 2.50 11.68 25.90
C ALA A 483 3.91 11.15 25.59
N LEU A 484 4.01 9.90 25.11
CA LEU A 484 5.28 9.32 24.64
C LEU A 484 6.04 10.38 23.85
N GLN A 485 7.14 10.89 24.40
CA GLN A 485 7.89 11.93 23.74
C GLN A 485 8.36 11.40 22.38
N PRO A 486 8.21 12.17 21.29
CA PRO A 486 8.77 11.79 20.02
C PRO A 486 10.27 11.55 20.20
N ALA A 487 10.83 10.59 19.45
CA ALA A 487 12.27 10.39 19.48
C ALA A 487 12.96 11.67 19.00
N THR A 488 13.77 12.28 19.86
CA THR A 488 14.51 13.51 19.56
C THR A 488 15.95 13.22 19.16
N VAL A 489 16.57 14.19 18.51
CA VAL A 489 18.01 14.27 18.31
C VAL A 489 18.54 15.43 19.14
N LYS A 490 19.71 15.23 19.76
CA LYS A 490 20.38 16.33 20.44
C LYS A 490 21.02 17.26 19.42
N LEU A 491 20.64 18.52 19.48
CA LEU A 491 21.14 19.57 18.61
C LEU A 491 21.93 20.58 19.44
N GLU A 492 23.21 20.75 19.12
CA GLU A 492 24.08 21.74 19.75
C GLU A 492 23.95 23.08 19.04
N LEU A 493 23.77 24.15 19.80
CA LEU A 493 23.76 25.51 19.29
C LEU A 493 25.19 25.93 18.92
N VAL A 494 25.46 26.10 17.64
CA VAL A 494 26.79 26.48 17.15
C VAL A 494 26.92 27.99 17.01
N GLU A 495 25.86 28.66 16.58
CA GLU A 495 25.86 30.10 16.38
C GLU A 495 24.52 30.73 16.75
N ARG A 496 24.58 31.94 17.29
CA ARG A 496 23.42 32.75 17.65
C ARG A 496 23.63 34.20 17.20
N ALA A 497 22.64 34.77 16.54
CA ALA A 497 22.62 36.19 16.16
C ALA A 497 21.36 36.87 16.70
N ASP A 498 21.54 37.91 17.53
CA ASP A 498 20.44 38.63 18.17
C ASP A 498 20.12 39.94 17.46
N TYR A 499 18.83 40.18 17.19
CA TYR A 499 18.28 41.37 16.53
C TYR A 499 17.15 41.99 17.35
N GLY A 500 16.77 43.23 17.03
CA GLY A 500 15.55 43.85 17.57
C GLY A 500 15.60 44.24 19.05
N ILE A 501 16.76 44.16 19.71
CA ILE A 501 16.93 44.53 21.13
C ILE A 501 16.61 46.01 21.36
N ALA A 502 17.14 46.90 20.51
CA ALA A 502 16.97 48.36 20.64
C ALA A 502 15.51 48.83 20.48
N VAL A 503 14.67 48.04 19.80
CA VAL A 503 13.24 48.34 19.56
C VAL A 503 12.30 47.50 20.44
N GLN A 504 12.82 46.91 21.51
CA GLN A 504 12.08 46.04 22.45
C GLN A 504 11.33 44.88 21.77
N ALA A 505 11.87 44.38 20.66
CA ALA A 505 11.36 43.21 19.94
C ALA A 505 12.47 42.17 19.69
N PRO A 506 13.09 41.62 20.76
CA PRO A 506 14.23 40.73 20.61
C PRO A 506 13.86 39.51 19.78
N THR A 507 14.65 39.28 18.74
CA THR A 507 14.50 38.19 17.79
C THR A 507 15.87 37.60 17.52
N SER A 508 16.01 36.31 17.72
CA SER A 508 17.29 35.61 17.62
C SER A 508 17.24 34.58 16.51
N ILE A 509 18.29 34.53 15.70
CA ILE A 509 18.55 33.45 14.76
C ILE A 509 19.45 32.44 15.47
N PHE A 510 19.02 31.18 15.49
CA PHE A 510 19.74 30.08 16.11
C PHE A 510 20.15 29.07 15.03
N ARG A 511 21.41 28.65 15.06
CA ARG A 511 21.98 27.67 14.15
C ARG A 511 22.51 26.47 14.91
N PHE A 512 21.93 25.31 14.64
CA PHE A 512 22.25 24.08 15.34
C PHE A 512 22.92 23.03 14.44
N LYS A 513 23.74 22.17 15.06
CA LYS A 513 24.28 20.94 14.46
C LYS A 513 23.99 19.73 15.34
N PRO A 514 23.99 18.50 14.81
CA PRO A 514 23.91 17.29 15.64
C PRO A 514 25.02 17.27 16.68
N ALA A 515 24.68 17.07 17.95
CA ALA A 515 25.67 16.97 19.02
C ALA A 515 26.46 15.66 18.88
N GLU A 516 27.79 15.71 18.95
CA GLU A 516 28.62 14.50 18.94
C GLU A 516 28.45 13.71 20.25
N GLN A 517 27.86 12.51 20.18
CA GLN A 517 27.82 11.60 21.34
C GLN A 517 29.14 10.83 21.47
N GLY A 518 30.08 11.37 22.24
CA GLY A 518 31.28 10.65 22.69
C GLY A 518 30.95 9.65 23.81
N GLY A 519 30.87 8.36 23.49
CA GLY A 519 30.75 7.29 24.49
C GLY A 519 30.78 5.88 23.90
N TRP A 520 31.81 5.10 24.23
CA TRP A 520 32.11 3.76 23.68
C TRP A 520 31.17 2.63 24.17
N LEU A 521 30.03 2.88 24.83
CA LEU A 521 29.28 1.77 25.48
C LEU A 521 27.76 1.72 25.29
N THR A 522 27.21 2.19 24.17
CA THR A 522 25.81 1.83 23.81
C THR A 522 25.71 1.39 22.36
N ALA A 523 25.82 0.07 22.16
CA ALA A 523 25.47 -0.60 20.93
C ALA A 523 23.94 -0.61 20.75
N SER A 524 23.40 0.43 20.09
CA SER A 524 22.11 0.37 19.41
C SER A 524 22.33 0.87 17.97
N PRO A 525 21.88 0.13 16.94
CA PRO A 525 22.33 0.37 15.58
C PRO A 525 21.64 1.62 15.02
N ARG A 526 22.46 2.58 14.57
CA ARG A 526 22.09 3.77 13.77
C ARG A 526 21.08 4.72 14.43
N ARG A 527 21.55 5.65 15.27
CA ARG A 527 20.84 6.92 15.52
C ARG A 527 21.72 8.10 15.12
N PHE A 528 21.47 8.58 13.90
CA PHE A 528 21.73 9.91 13.35
C PHE A 528 23.10 10.55 13.65
N LYS A 529 24.15 10.14 12.92
CA LYS A 529 25.37 10.97 12.74
C LYS A 529 25.15 12.19 11.83
N ALA A 530 24.02 12.22 11.11
CA ALA A 530 23.66 13.29 10.18
C ALA A 530 22.21 13.71 10.41
N LEU A 531 21.90 14.97 10.12
CA LEU A 531 20.53 15.48 10.11
C LEU A 531 19.68 14.69 9.11
N PRO A 532 18.39 14.44 9.39
CA PRO A 532 17.48 13.90 8.39
C PRO A 532 17.37 14.86 7.19
N PRO A 533 16.92 14.41 6.00
CA PRO A 533 16.63 15.34 4.91
C PRO A 533 15.49 16.29 5.30
N PHE A 534 15.67 17.59 5.03
CA PHE A 534 14.68 18.65 5.23
C PHE A 534 14.93 19.81 4.26
N GLU A 535 13.88 20.59 4.00
CA GLU A 535 13.93 21.82 3.20
C GLU A 535 13.53 23.05 4.02
N ALA A 536 13.88 24.24 3.51
CA ALA A 536 13.42 25.49 4.12
C ALA A 536 11.88 25.55 4.11
N GLY A 537 11.30 25.89 5.26
CA GLY A 537 9.86 25.85 5.49
C GLY A 537 9.36 24.59 6.22
N ASP A 538 10.15 23.51 6.28
CA ASP A 538 9.85 22.37 7.15
C ASP A 538 9.85 22.78 8.63
N LEU A 539 9.32 21.92 9.50
CA LEU A 539 9.14 22.23 10.92
C LEU A 539 10.13 21.45 11.80
N LEU A 540 10.91 22.18 12.61
CA LEU A 540 11.67 21.64 13.74
C LEU A 540 10.83 21.68 15.00
N GLY A 541 10.68 20.55 15.68
CA GLY A 541 9.97 20.46 16.97
C GLY A 541 10.93 20.53 18.15
N VAL A 542 11.07 21.70 18.77
CA VAL A 542 11.94 21.88 19.94
C VAL A 542 11.20 21.47 21.21
N ILE A 543 11.76 20.55 22.00
CA ILE A 543 11.22 20.17 23.31
C ILE A 543 11.79 21.13 24.38
N PRO A 544 10.94 21.92 25.07
CA PRO A 544 11.39 22.74 26.18
C PRO A 544 11.67 21.86 27.43
N PRO A 545 12.48 22.35 28.38
CA PRO A 545 12.70 21.69 29.66
C PRO A 545 11.38 21.38 30.39
N HIS A 546 11.43 20.40 31.31
CA HIS A 546 10.30 19.98 32.15
C HIS A 546 9.15 19.25 31.43
N GLY A 547 9.45 18.54 30.34
CA GLY A 547 8.52 17.55 29.76
C GLY A 547 7.33 18.14 29.01
N GLN A 548 7.42 19.41 28.60
CA GLN A 548 6.38 20.08 27.84
C GLN A 548 6.30 19.60 26.38
N PRO A 549 5.14 19.73 25.72
CA PRO A 549 5.01 19.34 24.32
C PRO A 549 5.94 20.14 23.41
N PRO A 550 6.43 19.55 22.30
CA PRO A 550 7.34 20.23 21.39
C PRO A 550 6.69 21.48 20.78
N ARG A 551 7.47 22.56 20.68
CA ARG A 551 7.09 23.76 19.91
C ARG A 551 7.72 23.68 18.53
N PHE A 552 6.88 23.83 17.50
CA PHE A 552 7.34 23.80 16.12
C PHE A 552 7.79 25.17 15.63
N TYR A 553 8.93 25.20 14.95
CA TYR A 553 9.54 26.37 14.32
C TYR A 553 9.84 26.05 12.86
N SER A 554 9.58 26.98 11.95
CA SER A 554 9.96 26.82 10.54
C SER A 554 11.47 26.90 10.38
N LEU A 555 12.02 25.96 9.61
CA LEU A 555 13.41 25.91 9.22
C LEU A 555 13.70 26.97 8.16
N ALA A 556 14.76 27.74 8.38
CA ALA A 556 15.28 28.72 7.43
C ALA A 556 16.42 28.18 6.57
N SER A 557 16.86 26.94 6.84
CA SER A 557 17.91 26.23 6.11
C SER A 557 17.38 24.95 5.47
N SER A 558 18.23 24.30 4.69
CA SER A 558 18.02 22.97 4.11
C SER A 558 19.07 21.98 4.62
N ALA A 559 18.84 20.68 4.43
CA ALA A 559 19.81 19.65 4.82
C ALA A 559 21.18 19.78 4.14
N ASN A 560 21.24 20.43 2.95
CA ASN A 560 22.49 20.69 2.23
C ASN A 560 23.38 21.73 2.92
N ASP A 561 22.80 22.56 3.78
CA ASP A 561 23.55 23.58 4.54
C ASP A 561 24.24 23.00 5.78
N GLU A 562 24.03 21.69 6.04
CA GLU A 562 24.54 20.95 7.21
C GLU A 562 24.23 21.61 8.57
N ILE A 563 23.22 22.49 8.59
CA ILE A 563 22.87 23.30 9.74
C ILE A 563 21.37 23.43 9.84
N VAL A 564 20.85 23.39 11.05
CA VAL A 564 19.44 23.62 11.36
C VAL A 564 19.30 25.07 11.81
N GLU A 565 18.72 25.91 10.96
CA GLU A 565 18.51 27.33 11.26
C GLU A 565 17.04 27.60 11.58
N ILE A 566 16.79 28.29 12.71
CA ILE A 566 15.47 28.80 13.07
C ILE A 566 15.56 30.26 13.50
N CYS A 567 14.55 31.04 13.17
CA CYS A 567 14.39 32.42 13.63
C CYS A 567 13.26 32.50 14.65
N VAL A 568 13.55 33.00 15.84
CA VAL A 568 12.60 33.01 16.96
C VAL A 568 12.52 34.41 17.58
N ARG A 569 11.31 34.95 17.63
CA ARG A 569 11.01 36.16 18.40
C ARG A 569 10.75 35.81 19.87
N LYS A 570 11.39 36.51 20.81
CA LYS A 570 11.11 36.35 22.24
C LYS A 570 9.67 36.80 22.52
N GLN A 571 8.90 35.94 23.18
CA GLN A 571 7.56 36.27 23.64
C GLN A 571 7.60 36.44 25.15
N ALA A 572 7.05 37.53 25.67
CA ALA A 572 6.94 37.73 27.11
C ALA A 572 6.12 36.59 27.73
N GLY A 573 6.68 35.90 28.73
CA GLY A 573 6.07 34.72 29.35
C GLY A 573 6.08 33.45 28.47
N GLY A 574 6.68 33.49 27.27
CA GLY A 574 6.77 32.33 26.39
C GLY A 574 7.82 31.32 26.89
N LEU A 575 7.39 30.11 27.18
CA LEU A 575 8.27 29.06 27.74
C LEU A 575 9.37 28.62 26.76
N CYS A 576 9.01 28.16 25.56
CA CYS A 576 9.99 27.67 24.59
C CYS A 576 10.81 28.80 23.96
N SER A 577 10.19 29.96 23.68
CA SER A 577 10.93 31.11 23.17
C SER A 577 11.86 31.71 24.23
N GLY A 578 11.47 31.73 25.51
CA GLY A 578 12.34 32.06 26.64
C GLY A 578 13.52 31.10 26.73
N TYR A 579 13.24 29.79 26.80
CA TYR A 579 14.25 28.73 26.82
C TYR A 579 15.30 28.89 25.71
N LEU A 580 14.86 29.07 24.45
CA LEU A 580 15.79 29.28 23.34
C LEU A 580 16.62 30.57 23.49
N HIS A 581 16.03 31.67 23.95
CA HIS A 581 16.75 32.93 24.17
C HIS A 581 17.71 32.91 25.37
N ASP A 582 17.64 31.89 26.22
CA ASP A 582 18.57 31.70 27.34
C ASP A 582 19.76 30.81 26.95
N LEU A 583 19.72 30.16 25.78
CA LEU A 583 20.81 29.34 25.26
C LEU A 583 22.04 30.15 24.85
N LYS A 584 23.21 29.58 25.08
CA LYS A 584 24.52 30.05 24.62
C LYS A 584 25.12 29.07 23.61
N PRO A 585 26.00 29.53 22.70
CA PRO A 585 26.76 28.61 21.86
C PRO A 585 27.44 27.51 22.70
N GLY A 586 27.28 26.25 22.29
CA GLY A 586 27.66 25.04 23.03
C GLY A 586 26.52 24.37 23.80
N ASP A 587 25.41 25.06 24.06
CA ASP A 587 24.24 24.47 24.72
C ASP A 587 23.48 23.53 23.76
N CYS A 588 22.85 22.50 24.31
CA CYS A 588 22.09 21.51 23.54
C CYS A 588 20.58 21.62 23.78
N ILE A 589 19.81 21.37 22.72
CA ILE A 589 18.36 21.17 22.77
C ILE A 589 17.98 19.76 22.31
N ASP A 590 16.81 19.29 22.73
CA ASP A 590 16.17 18.10 22.16
C ASP A 590 15.22 18.56 21.04
N GLY A 591 15.52 18.17 19.79
CA GLY A 591 14.82 18.63 18.58
C GLY A 591 14.42 17.53 17.61
#